data_AF-A0A832V0C2-F1
#
_entry.id   AF-A0A832V0C2-F1
#
_cell.length_a   1.000
_cell.length_b   1.000
_cell.length_c   1.000
_cell.angle_alpha   90.00
_cell.angle_beta   90.00
_cell.angle_gamma   90.00
#
_symmetry.space_group_name_H-M   'P 1'
#
loop_
_entity.id
_entity.type
_entity.pdbx_description
1 polymer ?
#
loop_
_entity_poly.entity_id
_entity_poly.type
_entity_poly.pdbx_seq_one_letter_code
_entity_poly.pdbx_strand_id
1 'polypeptide(L)' 'MHPRPFLLLLAVLMIPLAGCLNDDETNNTEEKELVKGCMDMDATNYDSTAEIDDGSCEYPP' A
#
# COMPACT_ATOMS: atom_id res chain seq x y z
N MET A 1 -4.53 -18.50 -0.25
CA MET A 1 -4.93 -18.71 -1.66
C MET A 1 -4.57 -17.46 -2.47
N HIS A 2 -3.46 -17.51 -3.22
CA HIS A 2 -3.14 -16.57 -4.31
C HIS A 2 -3.05 -17.45 -5.58
N PRO A 3 -3.76 -17.16 -6.68
CA PRO A 3 -3.88 -18.08 -7.82
C PRO A 3 -2.57 -18.19 -8.59
N ARG A 4 -2.25 -19.42 -9.01
CA ARG A 4 -0.93 -19.86 -9.48
C ARG A 4 -0.55 -19.30 -10.87
N PRO A 5 0.74 -19.03 -11.11
CA PRO A 5 1.29 -18.25 -12.24
C PRO A 5 1.25 -18.94 -13.62
N PHE A 6 0.65 -20.13 -13.72
CA PHE A 6 0.71 -20.93 -14.95
C PHE A 6 -0.21 -20.39 -16.06
N LEU A 7 -1.29 -19.69 -15.70
CA LEU A 7 -2.19 -19.07 -16.68
C LEU A 7 -1.62 -17.78 -17.30
N LEU A 8 -0.68 -17.12 -16.60
CA LEU A 8 0.00 -15.91 -17.06
C LEU A 8 0.98 -16.20 -18.20
N LEU A 9 1.53 -17.42 -18.29
CA LEU A 9 2.45 -17.82 -19.35
C LEU A 9 1.83 -17.79 -20.76
N LEU A 10 0.51 -18.01 -20.88
CA LEU A 10 -0.18 -18.01 -22.17
C LEU A 10 -0.52 -16.60 -22.67
N ALA A 11 -0.62 -15.62 -21.77
CA ALA A 11 -0.99 -14.24 -22.12
C ALA A 11 0.17 -13.42 -22.70
N VAL A 12 1.42 -13.81 -22.45
CA VAL A 12 2.64 -13.07 -22.86
C VAL A 12 3.01 -13.32 -24.33
N LEU A 13 2.46 -14.36 -24.97
CA LEU A 13 2.78 -14.74 -26.36
C LEU A 13 2.11 -13.85 -27.44
N MET A 14 1.18 -12.96 -27.07
CA MET A 14 0.31 -12.26 -28.03
C MET A 14 0.43 -10.72 -28.04
N ILE A 15 1.48 -10.13 -27.46
CA ILE A 15 1.67 -8.67 -27.50
C ILE A 15 2.64 -8.31 -28.64
N PRO A 16 2.18 -7.77 -29.79
CA PRO A 16 3.04 -7.40 -30.90
C PRO A 16 3.68 -6.04 -30.65
N LEU A 17 5.01 -6.02 -30.76
CA LEU A 17 5.87 -4.90 -31.19
C LEU A 17 5.36 -3.47 -30.96
N ALA A 18 5.70 -2.89 -29.81
CA ALA A 18 6.10 -1.48 -29.71
C ALA A 18 6.98 -1.26 -28.47
N GLY A 19 8.28 -1.03 -28.69
CA GLY A 19 9.17 -0.11 -27.94
C GLY A 19 9.27 -0.18 -26.41
N CYS A 20 10.48 -0.50 -25.92
CA CYS A 20 10.93 -0.41 -24.53
C CYS A 20 10.74 0.99 -23.87
N LEU A 21 10.27 1.00 -22.62
CA LEU A 21 10.81 1.87 -21.57
C LEU A 21 11.16 0.98 -20.36
N ASN A 22 12.42 1.08 -19.94
CA ASN A 22 12.83 0.74 -18.59
C ASN A 22 12.20 1.77 -17.66
N ASP A 23 11.69 1.35 -16.51
CA ASP A 23 11.90 1.94 -15.18
C ASP A 23 11.15 1.03 -14.20
N ASP A 24 11.80 0.71 -13.09
CA ASP A 24 11.29 0.01 -11.89
C ASP A 24 9.76 -0.16 -11.86
N GLU A 25 9.26 -1.41 -11.85
CA GLU A 25 7.84 -1.68 -11.56
C GLU A 25 7.53 -1.40 -10.07
N THR A 26 7.67 -0.15 -9.63
CA THR A 26 6.81 0.36 -8.57
C THR A 26 5.49 0.70 -9.23
N ASN A 27 4.71 -0.35 -9.43
CA ASN A 27 3.27 -0.37 -9.62
C ASN A 27 2.64 0.98 -9.23
N ASN A 28 2.16 1.74 -10.22
CA ASN A 28 1.19 2.81 -9.99
C ASN A 28 -0.17 2.18 -9.60
N THR A 29 -0.18 1.48 -8.48
CA THR A 29 -1.35 1.42 -7.61
C THR A 29 -1.13 2.62 -6.70
N GLU A 30 -2.10 3.51 -6.60
CA GLU A 30 -2.07 4.63 -5.67
C GLU A 30 -1.98 4.07 -4.23
N GLU A 31 -0.79 3.66 -3.80
CA GLU A 31 -0.45 3.38 -2.41
C GLU A 31 -0.30 4.75 -1.76
N LYS A 32 -1.45 5.36 -1.46
CA LYS A 32 -1.46 6.49 -0.55
C LYS A 32 -0.85 5.99 0.75
N GLU A 33 0.36 6.43 1.05
CA GLU A 33 0.98 6.19 2.35
C GLU A 33 0.12 6.89 3.39
N LEU A 34 -0.70 6.11 4.09
CA LEU A 34 -1.59 6.62 5.12
C LEU A 34 -0.77 6.93 6.37
N VAL A 35 -0.93 8.15 6.89
CA VAL A 35 -0.23 8.58 8.10
C VAL A 35 -0.74 7.76 9.28
N LYS A 36 0.17 7.17 10.05
CA LYS A 36 -0.12 6.31 11.20
C LYS A 36 0.18 7.04 12.51
N GLY A 37 -0.72 6.93 13.48
CA GLY A 37 -0.58 7.51 14.81
C GLY A 37 -1.84 7.29 15.65
N CYS A 38 -1.84 7.72 16.91
CA CYS A 38 -3.00 7.54 17.79
C CYS A 38 -4.19 8.41 17.34
N MET A 39 -5.32 7.77 17.03
CA MET A 39 -6.56 8.47 16.63
C MET A 39 -7.51 8.78 17.79
N ASP A 40 -7.19 8.37 19.02
CA ASP A 40 -8.02 8.59 20.20
C ASP A 40 -7.78 9.99 20.80
N MET A 41 -8.83 10.80 20.90
CA MET A 41 -8.77 12.17 21.42
C MET A 41 -8.56 12.26 22.93
N ASP A 42 -8.81 11.17 23.66
CA ASP A 42 -8.61 11.08 25.11
C ASP A 42 -7.19 10.60 25.47
N ALA A 43 -6.40 10.19 24.47
CA ALA A 43 -5.01 9.81 24.64
C ALA A 43 -4.07 11.03 24.75
N THR A 44 -3.00 10.89 25.53
CA THR A 44 -2.00 11.94 25.72
C THR A 44 -1.14 12.21 24.48
N ASN A 45 -1.13 11.26 23.54
CA ASN A 45 -0.38 11.30 22.29
C ASN A 45 -1.29 11.29 21.05
N TYR A 46 -2.51 11.84 21.15
CA TYR A 46 -3.41 12.03 20.01
C TYR A 46 -2.71 12.74 18.84
N ASP A 47 -2.77 12.16 17.65
CA ASP A 47 -2.26 12.72 16.41
C ASP A 47 -3.39 13.02 15.43
N SER A 48 -3.71 14.31 15.29
CA SER A 48 -4.75 14.79 14.36
C SER A 48 -4.43 14.57 12.87
N THR A 49 -3.18 14.23 12.53
CA THR A 49 -2.77 13.91 11.16
C THR A 49 -2.85 12.42 10.86
N ALA A 50 -3.06 11.57 11.89
CA ALA A 50 -3.21 10.14 11.72
C ALA A 50 -4.49 9.80 10.95
N GLU A 51 -4.31 9.00 9.91
CA GLU A 51 -5.38 8.46 9.07
C GLU A 51 -5.70 7.00 9.44
N ILE A 52 -4.76 6.32 10.11
CA ILE A 52 -4.91 4.97 10.65
C ILE A 52 -4.36 4.95 12.08
N ASP A 53 -5.16 4.39 13.00
CA ASP A 53 -4.71 4.08 14.35
C ASP A 53 -3.63 3.00 14.32
N ASP A 54 -2.48 3.31 14.90
CA ASP A 54 -1.34 2.40 14.99
C ASP A 54 -1.29 1.61 16.30
N GLY A 55 -2.24 1.83 17.20
CA GLY A 55 -2.34 1.16 18.50
C GLY A 55 -1.28 1.63 19.51
N SER A 56 -0.65 2.79 19.27
CA SER A 56 0.35 3.38 20.17
C SER A 56 -0.24 4.33 21.22
N CYS A 57 -1.57 4.46 21.33
CA CYS A 57 -2.22 5.40 22.24
C CYS A 57 -1.79 5.21 23.70
N GLU A 58 -1.36 6.29 24.33
CA GLU A 58 -0.97 6.39 25.73
C GLU A 58 -2.05 7.14 26.50
N TYR A 59 -2.43 6.61 27.67
CA TYR A 59 -3.48 7.19 28.51
C TYR A 59 -2.92 7.63 29.87
N PRO A 60 -3.52 8.67 30.49
CA PRO A 60 -3.21 9.03 31.87
C PRO A 60 -3.44 7.85 32.84
N PRO A 61 -2.68 7.77 33.95
CA PRO A 61 -2.85 6.72 34.96
C PRO A 61 -4.18 6.79 35.72
#